data_AF-A0A388RUR0-F1
#
_entry.id   AF-A0A388RUR0-F1
#
_cell.length_a   1.000
_cell.length_b   1.000
_cell.length_c   1.000
_cell.angle_alpha   90.00
_cell.angle_beta   90.00
_cell.angle_gamma   90.00
#
_symmetry.space_group_name_H-M   'P 1'
#
loop_
_entity.id
_entity.type
_entity.pdbx_description
1 polymer ?
#
loop_
_entity_poly.entity_id
_entity_poly.type
_entity_poly.pdbx_seq_one_letter_code
_entity_poly.pdbx_strand_id
1 'polypeptide(L)' 'MRIRQLHVLVELHRIRNLSRTAANLDMTQSALSKWLAELEDDLGVPLFEREPKGIRPTAWSPDGSPARRTHSMNARRGP' A
#
# COMPACT_ATOMS: atom_id res chain seq x y z
N MET A 1 -14.30 -1.84 6.18
CA MET A 1 -13.13 -2.71 6.48
C MET A 1 -13.56 -4.16 6.68
N ARG A 2 -12.80 -5.13 6.15
CA ARG A 2 -13.06 -6.60 6.26
C ARG A 2 -11.80 -7.34 6.73
N ILE A 3 -11.95 -8.49 7.39
CA ILE A 3 -10.82 -9.31 7.90
C ILE A 3 -9.81 -9.66 6.80
N ARG A 4 -10.27 -10.02 5.59
CA ARG A 4 -9.38 -10.29 4.46
C ARG A 4 -8.48 -9.10 4.12
N GLN A 5 -8.99 -7.86 4.23
CA GLN A 5 -8.20 -6.66 3.94
C GLN A 5 -7.08 -6.50 4.96
N LEU A 6 -7.37 -6.73 6.25
CA LEU A 6 -6.37 -6.70 7.31
C LEU A 6 -5.29 -7.78 7.10
N HIS A 7 -5.67 -8.99 6.70
CA HIS A 7 -4.71 -10.06 6.42
C HIS A 7 -3.74 -9.68 5.29
N VAL A 8 -4.27 -9.09 4.21
CA VAL A 8 -3.44 -8.61 3.09
C VAL A 8 -2.49 -7.49 3.55
N LEU A 9 -2.97 -6.54 4.36
CA LEU A 9 -2.13 -5.47 4.93
C LEU A 9 -1.01 -6.02 5.81
N VAL A 10 -1.30 -6.99 6.68
CA VAL A 10 -0.32 -7.61 7.58
C VAL A 10 0.75 -8.35 6.77
N GLU A 11 0.35 -9.12 5.75
CA GLU A 11 1.31 -9.84 4.91
C GLU A 11 2.18 -8.87 4.09
N LEU A 12 1.60 -7.80 3.54
CA LEU A 12 2.34 -6.75 2.85
C LEU A 12 3.31 -6.00 3.79
N HIS A 13 2.86 -5.71 5.01
CA HIS A 13 3.69 -5.13 6.06
C HIS A 13 4.84 -6.04 6.46
N ARG A 14 4.66 -7.37 6.45
CA ARG A 14 5.72 -8.31 6.79
C ARG A 14 6.74 -8.47 5.67
N ILE A 15 6.27 -8.58 4.42
CA ILE A 15 7.11 -8.88 3.26
C ILE A 15 7.83 -7.65 2.71
N ARG A 16 7.24 -6.45 2.83
CA ARG A 16 7.81 -5.18 2.31
C ARG A 16 8.06 -5.18 0.79
N ASN A 17 7.39 -6.06 0.04
CA ASN A 17 7.54 -6.21 -1.41
C ASN A 17 6.20 -6.62 -2.05
N LEU A 18 5.67 -5.76 -2.94
CA LEU A 18 4.36 -5.99 -3.59
C LEU A 18 4.33 -7.28 -4.42
N SER A 19 5.35 -7.54 -5.24
CA SER A 19 5.38 -8.72 -6.12
C SER A 19 5.40 -10.01 -5.33
N ARG A 20 6.25 -10.09 -4.30
CA ARG A 20 6.35 -11.27 -3.44
C ARG A 20 5.10 -11.47 -2.58
N THR A 21 4.50 -10.39 -2.08
CA THR A 21 3.24 -10.46 -1.34
C THR A 21 2.11 -10.97 -2.21
N ALA A 22 2.01 -10.47 -3.44
CA ALA A 22 0.98 -10.91 -4.37
C ALA A 22 1.12 -12.41 -4.70
N ALA A 23 2.34 -12.88 -4.95
CA ALA A 23 2.61 -14.30 -5.16
C ALA A 23 2.21 -15.16 -3.95
N ASN A 24 2.45 -14.70 -2.72
CA ASN A 24 2.05 -15.41 -1.50
C ASN A 24 0.54 -15.46 -1.26
N LEU A 25 -0.21 -14.54 -1.87
CA LEU A 25 -1.67 -14.40 -1.70
C LEU A 25 -2.45 -14.93 -2.91
N ASP A 26 -1.78 -15.62 -3.84
CA ASP A 26 -2.35 -16.08 -5.12
C ASP A 26 -2.99 -14.93 -5.92
N MET A 27 -2.33 -13.77 -5.90
CA MET A 27 -2.74 -12.56 -6.61
C MET A 27 -1.67 -12.13 -7.62
N THR A 28 -2.10 -11.41 -8.65
CA THR A 28 -1.14 -10.67 -9.48
C THR A 28 -0.68 -9.41 -8.74
N GLN A 29 0.54 -8.96 -9.02
CA GLN A 29 1.07 -7.72 -8.43
C GLN A 29 0.23 -6.49 -8.79
N SER A 30 -0.34 -6.45 -10.00
CA SER A 30 -1.26 -5.38 -10.42
C SER A 30 -2.58 -5.41 -9.66
N ALA A 31 -3.16 -6.60 -9.40
CA ALA A 31 -4.36 -6.73 -8.58
C ALA A 31 -4.13 -6.26 -7.14
N LEU A 32 -2.99 -6.65 -6.53
CA LEU A 32 -2.64 -6.19 -5.18
C LEU A 32 -2.40 -4.67 -5.14
N SER A 33 -1.71 -4.11 -6.15
CA SER A 33 -1.47 -2.67 -6.24
C SER A 33 -2.77 -1.88 -6.41
N LYS A 34 -3.71 -2.37 -7.22
CA LYS A 34 -5.01 -1.72 -7.42
C LYS A 34 -5.85 -1.77 -6.15
N TRP A 35 -5.94 -2.94 -5.54
CA TRP A 35 -6.64 -3.13 -4.27
C TRP A 35 -6.09 -2.23 -3.16
N LEU A 36 -4.76 -2.07 -3.08
CA LEU A 36 -4.15 -1.18 -2.09
C LEU A 36 -4.51 0.28 -2.35
N ALA A 37 -4.45 0.72 -3.61
CA ALA A 37 -4.79 2.10 -3.97
C ALA A 37 -6.27 2.42 -3.68
N GLU A 38 -7.19 1.51 -4.01
CA GLU A 38 -8.62 1.65 -3.68
C GLU A 38 -8.85 1.74 -2.17
N LEU A 39 -8.11 0.94 -1.39
CA LEU A 39 -8.17 0.98 0.06
C LEU A 39 -7.65 2.31 0.63
N GLU A 40 -6.53 2.81 0.12
CA GLU A 40 -5.97 4.09 0.56
C GLU A 40 -6.89 5.26 0.19
N ASP A 41 -7.56 5.19 -0.95
CA ASP A 41 -8.57 6.16 -1.39
C ASP A 41 -9.82 6.15 -0.49
N ASP A 42 -10.36 4.95 -0.21
CA ASP A 42 -11.49 4.76 0.71
C ASP A 42 -11.20 5.31 2.13
N LEU A 43 -9.93 5.23 2.57
CA LEU A 43 -9.49 5.75 3.86
C LEU A 43 -9.07 7.23 3.81
N GLY A 44 -8.90 7.80 2.61
CA GLY A 44 -8.39 9.15 2.39
C GLY A 44 -6.92 9.33 2.79
N VAL A 45 -6.18 8.22 2.98
CA VAL A 45 -4.84 8.24 3.55
C VAL A 45 -3.90 7.18 2.98
N PRO A 46 -2.61 7.51 2.73
CA PRO A 46 -1.63 6.53 2.25
C PRO A 46 -1.18 5.61 3.40
N LEU A 47 -1.40 4.31 3.28
CA LEU A 47 -0.94 3.32 4.25
C LEU A 47 0.51 2.89 3.99
N PHE A 48 0.94 2.97 2.73
CA PHE A 48 2.30 2.65 2.32
C PHE A 48 2.90 3.66 1.33
N GLU A 49 4.23 3.84 1.42
CA GLU A 49 5.07 4.63 0.53
C GLU A 49 5.87 3.70 -0.40
N ARG A 50 6.00 4.08 -1.67
CA ARG A 50 6.90 3.36 -2.61
C ARG A 50 8.33 3.86 -2.44
N GLU A 51 9.27 2.94 -2.39
CA GLU A 51 10.70 3.22 -2.35
C GLU A 51 11.43 2.48 -3.48
N PRO A 52 12.63 2.91 -3.89
CA PRO A 52 13.39 2.24 -4.96
C PRO A 52 13.62 0.74 -4.72
N LYS A 53 13.61 0.30 -3.46
CA LYS A 53 13.84 -1.09 -3.05
C LYS A 53 12.56 -1.85 -2.70
N GLY A 54 11.38 -1.23 -2.78
CA GLY A 54 10.12 -1.90 -2.44
C GLY A 54 9.05 -0.95 -1.92
N ILE A 55 8.44 -1.32 -0.80
CA ILE A 55 7.30 -0.58 -0.23
C ILE A 55 7.45 -0.47 1.29
N ARG A 56 7.13 0.70 1.87
CA ARG A 56 7.27 1.01 3.31
C ARG A 56 5.99 1.46 3.95
N PRO A 57 5.65 1.09 5.20
CA PRO A 57 4.44 1.58 5.83
C PRO A 57 4.66 3.07 6.06
N THR A 58 3.65 3.87 5.78
CA THR A 58 3.69 5.29 6.02
C THR A 58 3.91 5.53 7.52
N ALA A 59 4.81 6.43 7.86
CA ALA A 59 4.97 6.85 9.24
C ALA A 59 3.85 7.84 9.59
N TRP A 60 3.10 7.56 10.66
CA TRP A 60 1.98 8.39 11.11
C TRP A 60 2.34 9.11 12.40
N SER A 61 1.95 10.37 12.47
CA SER A 61 2.00 11.22 13.65
C SER A 61 0.77 10.96 14.55
N PRO A 62 0.83 11.28 15.86
CA PRO A 62 -0.29 11.06 16.78
C PRO A 62 -1.58 11.82 16.42
N ASP A 63 -1.45 12.92 15.67
CA ASP A 63 -2.56 13.72 15.15
C ASP A 63 -3.23 13.10 13.90
N GLY A 64 -2.77 11.92 13.47
CA GLY A 64 -3.29 11.26 12.28
C GLY A 64 -2.81 11.91 10.99
N SER A 65 -1.68 12.64 11.00
CA SER A 65 -1.02 13.14 9.80
C SER A 65 0.18 12.25 9.39
N PRO A 66 0.52 12.14 8.11
CA PRO A 66 1.74 11.43 7.70
C PRO A 66 2.99 12.23 8.08
N ALA A 67 3.95 11.58 8.75
CA ALA A 67 5.18 12.17 9.28
C ALA A 67 6.15 12.67 8.19
N ARG A 68 5.99 12.26 6.93
CA ARG A 68 6.68 12.85 5.78
C ARG A 68 5.66 13.20 4.70
N ARG A 69 5.59 14.49 4.33
CA ARG A 69 4.92 14.93 3.08
C ARG A 69 5.80 14.57 1.89
N THR A 70 5.97 13.29 1.59
CA THR A 70 6.65 12.91 0.34
C THR A 70 5.62 12.95 -0.77
N HIS A 71 5.51 14.13 -1.37
CA HIS A 71 4.87 14.33 -2.67
C HIS A 71 5.49 13.36 -3.68
N SER A 72 4.74 12.33 -4.09
CA SER A 72 4.96 11.65 -5.36
C SER A 72 3.62 11.47 -6.04
N MET A 73 3.20 12.55 -6.70
CA MET A 73 2.42 12.46 -7.94
C MET A 73 3.20 11.55 -8.90
N ASN A 74 2.94 10.24 -8.92
CA ASN A 74 3.17 9.46 -10.14
C ASN A 74 2.40 8.15 -10.18
N ALA A 75 1.15 8.21 -10.65
CA ALA A 75 0.54 7.13 -11.42
C ALA A 75 -0.62 7.68 -12.28
N ARG A 76 -0.30 8.59 -13.21
CA ARG A 76 -0.99 8.54 -14.50
C ARG A 76 -0.55 7.22 -15.15
N ARG A 77 -1.44 6.23 -15.18
CA ARG A 77 -1.46 5.14 -16.20
C ARG A 77 -2.71 4.26 -16.04
N GLY A 78 -3.77 4.68 -16.71
CA GLY A 78 -4.53 3.78 -17.59
C GLY A 78 -4.49 4.43 -18.99
N PRO A 79 -4.46 3.66 -20.10
CA PRO A 79 -4.68 4.22 -21.43
C PRO A 79 -6.05 4.89 -21.54
#